data_AF-A0AAN9XI54-F1
#
_entry.id   AF-A0AAN9XI54-F1
#
_cell.length_a   1.000
_cell.length_b   1.000
_cell.length_c   1.000
_cell.angle_alpha   90.00
_cell.angle_beta   90.00
_cell.angle_gamma   90.00
#
_symmetry.space_group_name_H-M   'P 1'
#
loop_
_entity.id
_entity.type
_entity.pdbx_description
1 polymer ?
#
loop_
_entity_poly.entity_id
_entity_poly.type
_entity_poly.pdbx_seq_one_letter_code
_entity_poly.pdbx_strand_id
1 'polypeptide(L)'
;MNALRFFSKLAILVSFALVCTAMSDSAAKSTDAAAASSGSAAPAVHIVYTERPQGEEPEAYHIRTLSNVLGSEDAAKEALLYSYKSAASGFSAKLTPEQVEQIAKQPGVLQVVPSRTYQLHGPNKLQ
;
A
#
# COMPACT_ATOMS: atom_id res chain seq x y z
N MET A 1 15.96 22.41 33.35
CA MET A 1 15.73 22.89 31.97
C MET A 1 15.15 21.73 31.17
N ASN A 2 13.82 21.65 31.02
CA ASN A 2 13.12 20.72 30.10
C ASN A 2 11.60 21.02 29.98
N ALA A 3 11.10 22.06 30.65
CA ALA A 3 9.68 22.45 30.57
C ALA A 3 9.34 23.31 29.34
N LEU A 4 10.32 23.77 28.56
CA LEU A 4 10.11 24.70 27.45
C LEU A 4 9.95 24.03 26.07
N ARG A 5 10.03 22.70 25.99
CA ARG A 5 9.85 21.94 24.73
C ARG A 5 8.48 21.27 24.58
N PHE A 6 7.64 21.29 25.63
CA PHE A 6 6.28 20.76 25.57
C PHE A 6 5.26 21.79 25.09
N PHE A 7 5.44 23.07 25.45
CA PHE A 7 4.53 24.14 25.02
C PHE A 7 4.51 24.34 23.50
N SER A 8 5.61 24.05 22.81
CA SER A 8 5.68 24.12 21.33
C SER A 8 4.92 23.00 20.62
N LYS A 9 4.68 21.85 21.27
CA LYS A 9 3.90 20.75 20.66
C LYS A 9 2.41 20.81 21.04
N LEU A 10 2.07 21.46 22.16
CA LEU A 10 0.68 21.64 22.57
C LEU A 10 0.00 22.80 21.82
N ALA A 11 0.75 23.81 21.39
CA ALA A 11 0.23 24.95 20.61
C ALA A 11 -0.15 24.60 19.15
N ILE A 12 0.31 23.46 18.62
CA ILE A 12 0.00 23.02 17.24
C ILE A 12 -1.28 22.16 17.20
N LEU A 13 -1.73 21.62 18.34
CA LEU A 13 -2.94 20.79 18.44
C LEU A 13 -4.24 21.61 18.64
N VAL A 14 -4.14 22.90 18.96
CA VAL A 14 -5.32 23.77 19.22
C VAL A 14 -5.71 24.61 18.00
N SER A 15 -4.88 24.65 16.95
CA SER A 15 -5.15 25.42 15.72
C SER A 15 -5.90 24.66 14.62
N PHE A 16 -6.10 23.34 14.74
CA PHE A 16 -6.87 22.56 13.74
C PHE A 16 -8.38 22.45 14.06
N ALA A 17 -8.85 23.08 15.14
CA ALA A 17 -10.21 22.89 15.66
C ALA A 17 -11.16 24.10 15.51
N LEU A 18 -10.87 25.11 14.67
CA LEU A 18 -11.68 26.36 14.63
C LEU A 18 -12.23 26.80 13.26
N VAL A 19 -12.17 26.00 12.20
CA VAL A 19 -12.63 26.40 10.85
C VAL A 19 -13.21 25.14 10.17
N CYS A 20 -14.50 24.90 9.94
CA CYS A 20 -15.70 25.73 9.84
C CYS A 20 -16.93 24.91 10.28
N THR A 21 -17.50 25.18 11.46
CA THR A 21 -18.92 24.93 11.72
C THR A 21 -19.69 26.21 11.39
N ALA A 22 -20.06 26.39 10.12
CA ALA A 22 -21.04 27.37 9.72
C ALA A 22 -22.07 26.68 8.82
N MET A 23 -23.31 26.68 9.30
CA MET A 23 -24.48 26.12 8.64
C MET A 23 -24.77 26.89 7.34
N SER A 24 -25.12 26.17 6.28
CA SER A 24 -25.94 26.72 5.20
C SER A 24 -26.97 25.66 4.81
N ASP A 25 -28.20 25.93 5.19
CA ASP A 25 -29.41 25.25 4.74
C ASP A 25 -29.81 25.88 3.39
N SER A 26 -29.89 25.08 2.31
CA SER A 26 -30.72 25.43 1.15
C SER A 26 -30.95 24.23 0.23
N ALA A 27 -32.17 23.71 0.32
CA ALA A 27 -33.02 23.10 -0.71
C ALA A 27 -32.40 22.66 -2.06
N ALA A 28 -32.45 21.34 -2.27
CA ALA A 28 -32.72 20.61 -3.52
C ALA A 28 -32.08 21.08 -4.84
N LYS A 29 -31.09 20.32 -5.33
CA LYS A 29 -31.02 19.94 -6.75
C LYS A 29 -30.18 18.67 -6.96
N SER A 30 -30.81 17.68 -7.56
CA SER A 30 -30.21 16.51 -8.19
C SER A 30 -29.03 16.88 -9.10
N THR A 31 -27.87 16.26 -8.89
CA THR A 31 -26.89 15.99 -9.95
C THR A 31 -26.07 14.76 -9.59
N ASP A 32 -26.17 13.76 -10.45
CA ASP A 32 -25.37 12.55 -10.48
C ASP A 32 -23.86 12.82 -10.57
N ALA A 33 -23.10 11.76 -10.25
CA ALA A 33 -21.70 11.52 -10.62
C ALA A 33 -20.61 12.31 -9.88
N ALA A 34 -20.07 11.66 -8.84
CA ALA A 34 -18.62 11.53 -8.69
C ALA A 34 -18.30 10.03 -8.58
N ALA A 35 -18.57 9.30 -9.67
CA ALA A 35 -17.80 8.09 -9.93
C ALA A 35 -16.34 8.55 -10.03
N ALA A 36 -15.52 8.14 -9.07
CA ALA A 36 -14.08 8.12 -9.29
C ALA A 36 -13.89 7.46 -10.65
N SER A 37 -13.40 8.21 -11.63
CA SER A 37 -12.97 7.68 -12.90
C SER A 37 -11.67 6.94 -12.66
N SER A 38 -11.78 5.84 -11.92
CA SER A 38 -10.83 4.77 -11.82
C SER A 38 -10.77 4.14 -13.19
N GLY A 39 -9.90 4.71 -14.03
CA GLY A 39 -9.40 3.96 -15.17
C GLY A 39 -8.80 2.68 -14.59
N SER A 40 -9.53 1.58 -14.71
CA SER A 40 -9.09 0.23 -14.35
C SER A 40 -7.88 -0.13 -15.20
N ALA A 41 -6.74 0.44 -14.85
CA ALA A 41 -5.47 0.12 -15.46
C ALA A 41 -5.16 -1.34 -15.17
N ALA A 42 -4.66 -2.04 -16.19
CA ALA A 42 -4.41 -3.47 -16.12
C ALA A 42 -3.44 -3.81 -14.97
N PRO A 43 -3.63 -4.95 -14.28
CA PRO A 43 -2.76 -5.35 -13.20
C PRO A 43 -1.36 -5.68 -13.73
N ALA A 44 -0.34 -5.25 -12.99
CA ALA A 44 1.07 -5.53 -13.27
C ALA A 44 1.76 -6.16 -12.06
N VAL A 45 2.88 -6.85 -12.31
CA VAL A 45 3.63 -7.49 -11.23
C VAL A 45 4.44 -6.44 -10.46
N HIS A 46 4.27 -6.44 -9.15
CA HIS A 46 5.03 -5.60 -8.23
C HIS A 46 5.72 -6.46 -7.18
N ILE A 47 6.82 -5.94 -6.65
CA ILE A 47 7.55 -6.50 -5.50
C ILE A 47 7.22 -5.61 -4.31
N VAL A 48 6.65 -6.22 -3.28
CA VAL A 48 6.29 -5.59 -2.01
C VAL A 48 7.32 -6.02 -0.97
N TYR A 49 8.09 -5.06 -0.47
CA TYR A 49 9.01 -5.25 0.64
C TYR A 49 8.27 -5.03 1.94
N THR A 50 8.48 -5.95 2.88
CA THR A 50 7.84 -5.89 4.20
C THR A 50 8.88 -6.00 5.31
N GLU A 51 8.49 -5.59 6.51
CA GLU A 51 9.20 -5.99 7.73
C GLU A 51 9.16 -7.51 7.87
N ARG A 52 10.19 -8.07 8.54
CA ARG A 52 10.21 -9.51 8.80
C ARG A 52 9.23 -9.84 9.92
N PRO A 53 8.20 -10.69 9.67
CA PRO A 53 7.28 -11.09 10.71
C PRO A 53 8.01 -11.82 11.85
N GLN A 54 7.60 -11.55 13.09
CA GLN A 54 8.12 -12.20 14.29
C GLN A 54 7.05 -13.15 14.84
N GLY A 55 7.35 -14.44 14.94
CA GLY A 55 6.44 -15.42 15.54
C GLY A 55 5.29 -15.88 14.63
N GLU A 56 5.31 -15.54 13.34
CA GLU A 56 4.42 -16.11 12.33
C GLU A 56 5.20 -16.51 11.07
N GLU A 57 4.68 -17.49 10.33
CA GLU A 57 5.27 -17.91 9.05
C GLU A 57 5.21 -16.76 8.03
N PRO A 58 6.32 -16.44 7.33
CA PRO A 58 6.35 -15.31 6.40
C PRO A 58 5.25 -15.34 5.35
N GLU A 59 4.94 -16.50 4.81
CA GLU A 59 3.89 -16.64 3.79
C GLU A 59 2.49 -16.36 4.32
N ALA A 60 2.18 -16.75 5.56
CA ALA A 60 0.91 -16.43 6.19
C ALA A 60 0.76 -14.91 6.40
N TYR A 61 1.83 -14.23 6.81
CA TYR A 61 1.86 -12.77 6.90
C TYR A 61 1.62 -12.09 5.55
N HIS A 62 2.26 -12.58 4.49
CA HIS A 62 2.11 -12.04 3.13
C HIS A 62 0.69 -12.20 2.61
N ILE A 63 0.09 -13.37 2.78
CA ILE A 63 -1.30 -13.65 2.38
C ILE A 63 -2.27 -12.73 3.14
N ARG A 64 -2.10 -12.55 4.46
CA ARG A 64 -2.92 -11.62 5.26
C ARG A 64 -2.79 -10.18 4.77
N THR A 65 -1.56 -9.75 4.46
CA THR A 65 -1.30 -8.40 3.96
C THR A 65 -2.01 -8.18 2.62
N LEU A 66 -1.96 -9.16 1.71
CA LEU A 66 -2.71 -9.09 0.44
C LEU A 66 -4.23 -9.12 0.64
N SER A 67 -4.74 -10.01 1.50
CA SER A 67 -6.19 -10.18 1.68
C SER A 67 -6.86 -8.93 2.25
N ASN A 68 -6.15 -8.14 3.07
CA ASN A 68 -6.64 -6.83 3.55
C ASN A 68 -6.97 -5.84 2.42
N VAL A 69 -6.31 -5.96 1.26
CA VAL A 69 -6.57 -5.10 0.08
C VAL A 69 -7.48 -5.78 -0.92
N LEU A 70 -7.28 -7.08 -1.15
CA LEU A 70 -8.00 -7.83 -2.19
C LEU A 70 -9.36 -8.34 -1.72
N GLY A 71 -9.65 -8.25 -0.41
CA GLY A 71 -10.94 -8.58 0.18
C GLY A 71 -11.16 -10.06 0.53
N SER A 72 -10.26 -10.96 0.11
CA SER A 72 -10.31 -12.38 0.50
C SER A 72 -8.93 -13.05 0.46
N GLU A 73 -8.81 -14.16 1.21
CA GLU A 73 -7.60 -14.99 1.20
C GLU A 73 -7.39 -15.69 -0.14
N ASP A 74 -8.47 -16.13 -0.78
CA ASP A 74 -8.41 -16.79 -2.09
C ASP A 74 -7.92 -15.81 -3.17
N ALA A 75 -8.43 -14.58 -3.18
CA ALA A 75 -7.94 -13.55 -4.10
C ALA A 75 -6.47 -13.20 -3.83
N ALA A 76 -6.05 -13.19 -2.57
CA ALA A 76 -4.65 -13.00 -2.19
C ALA A 76 -3.75 -14.12 -2.74
N LYS A 77 -4.16 -15.38 -2.59
CA LYS A 77 -3.42 -16.55 -3.10
C LYS A 77 -3.31 -16.55 -4.62
N GLU A 78 -4.38 -16.20 -5.32
CA GLU A 78 -4.39 -16.08 -6.79
C GLU A 78 -3.50 -14.94 -7.31
N ALA A 79 -3.42 -13.83 -6.57
CA ALA A 79 -2.58 -12.69 -6.94
C ALA A 79 -1.10 -12.88 -6.56
N LEU A 80 -0.80 -13.69 -5.55
CA LEU A 80 0.55 -13.95 -5.04
C LEU A 80 1.34 -14.82 -6.01
N LEU A 81 2.45 -14.28 -6.53
CA LEU A 81 3.35 -15.00 -7.42
C LEU A 81 4.53 -15.64 -6.69
N TYR A 82 5.03 -14.96 -5.66
CA TYR A 82 6.18 -15.47 -4.89
C TYR A 82 6.25 -14.83 -3.51
N SER A 83 6.68 -15.61 -2.52
CA SER A 83 6.90 -15.19 -1.14
C SER A 83 8.40 -15.26 -0.82
N TYR A 84 9.04 -14.11 -0.61
CA TYR A 84 10.45 -14.01 -0.23
C TYR A 84 10.59 -14.20 1.29
N LYS A 85 11.27 -15.27 1.69
CA LYS A 85 11.41 -15.67 3.12
C LYS A 85 12.82 -15.61 3.70
N SER A 86 13.85 -15.53 2.85
CA SER A 86 15.25 -15.69 3.24
C SER A 86 16.02 -14.37 3.20
N ALA A 87 16.62 -14.04 2.04
CA ALA A 87 17.50 -12.88 1.87
C ALA A 87 16.76 -11.53 1.93
N ALA A 88 15.47 -11.52 1.66
CA ALA A 88 14.57 -10.39 1.79
C ALA A 88 13.25 -10.86 2.39
N SER A 89 12.52 -9.94 3.03
CA SER A 89 11.15 -10.14 3.49
C SER A 89 10.21 -9.39 2.57
N GLY A 90 9.15 -10.06 2.11
CA GLY A 90 8.20 -9.50 1.18
C GLY A 90 7.68 -10.53 0.18
N PHE A 91 6.96 -10.05 -0.83
CA PHE A 91 6.35 -10.90 -1.84
C PHE A 91 6.24 -10.18 -3.18
N SER A 92 6.02 -10.95 -4.25
CA SER A 92 5.62 -10.41 -5.55
C SER A 92 4.19 -10.81 -5.87
N ALA A 93 3.39 -9.86 -6.37
CA ALA A 93 1.98 -10.09 -6.70
C ALA A 93 1.54 -9.29 -7.92
N LYS A 94 0.48 -9.75 -8.60
CA LYS A 94 -0.21 -8.97 -9.65
C LYS A 94 -1.19 -8.01 -9.01
N LEU A 95 -0.99 -6.71 -9.22
CA LEU A 95 -1.75 -5.66 -8.57
C LEU A 95 -2.15 -4.57 -9.57
N THR A 96 -3.36 -4.03 -9.42
CA THR A 96 -3.77 -2.79 -10.08
C THR A 96 -3.09 -1.58 -9.42
N PRO A 97 -3.01 -0.42 -10.08
CA PRO A 97 -2.42 0.77 -9.47
C PRO A 97 -3.10 1.18 -8.16
N GLU A 98 -4.42 1.04 -8.06
CA GLU A 98 -5.17 1.31 -6.84
C GLU A 98 -4.78 0.37 -5.70
N GLN A 99 -4.62 -0.92 -5.99
CA GLN A 99 -4.18 -1.91 -5.00
C GLN A 99 -2.74 -1.63 -4.53
N VAL A 100 -1.86 -1.15 -5.43
CA VAL A 100 -0.51 -0.72 -5.06
C VAL A 100 -0.54 0.42 -4.06
N GLU A 101 -1.36 1.44 -4.30
CA GLU A 101 -1.52 2.57 -3.37
C GLU A 101 -2.10 2.14 -2.02
N GLN A 102 -3.01 1.17 -2.00
CA GLN A 102 -3.59 0.64 -0.78
C GLN A 102 -2.59 -0.22 0.01
N ILE A 103 -1.81 -1.08 -0.67
CA ILE A 103 -0.77 -1.90 -0.03
C ILE A 103 0.33 -1.02 0.56
N ALA A 104 0.76 0.03 -0.14
CA ALA A 104 1.80 0.93 0.35
C ALA A 104 1.44 1.65 1.67
N LYS A 105 0.15 1.70 2.03
CA LYS A 105 -0.36 2.30 3.27
C LYS A 105 -0.48 1.30 4.42
N GLN A 106 -0.28 0.00 4.18
CA GLN A 106 -0.43 -1.01 5.23
C GLN A 106 0.75 -1.02 6.21
N PRO A 107 0.48 -1.28 7.51
CA PRO A 107 1.54 -1.39 8.50
C PRO A 107 2.48 -2.57 8.18
N GLY A 108 3.78 -2.32 8.33
CA GLY A 108 4.83 -3.30 8.03
C GLY A 108 5.18 -3.41 6.55
N VAL A 109 4.50 -2.69 5.64
CA VAL A 109 4.95 -2.52 4.25
C VAL A 109 5.98 -1.40 4.20
N LEU A 110 7.18 -1.72 3.71
CA LEU A 110 8.31 -0.78 3.63
C LEU A 110 8.35 -0.07 2.27
N GLN A 111 8.08 -0.81 1.19
CA GLN A 111 8.15 -0.28 -0.16
C GLN A 111 7.39 -1.17 -1.15
N VAL A 112 6.79 -0.58 -2.18
CA VAL A 112 6.25 -1.30 -3.34
C VAL A 112 6.95 -0.81 -4.60
N VAL A 113 7.53 -1.71 -5.38
CA VAL A 113 8.24 -1.38 -6.63
C VAL A 113 7.73 -2.23 -7.80
N PRO A 114 7.69 -1.70 -9.03
CA PRO A 114 7.34 -2.50 -10.19
C PRO A 114 8.40 -3.59 -10.43
N SER A 115 7.94 -4.81 -10.71
CA SER A 115 8.84 -5.90 -11.10
C SER A 115 9.40 -5.66 -12.49
N ARG A 116 10.69 -5.97 -12.68
CA ARG A 116 11.41 -5.80 -13.95
C ARG A 116 11.99 -7.13 -14.38
N THR A 117 11.66 -7.54 -15.61
CA THR A 117 12.30 -8.70 -16.25
C THR A 117 13.60 -8.26 -16.91
N TYR A 118 14.71 -8.83 -16.49
CA TYR A 118 16.02 -8.59 -17.11
C TYR A 118 16.40 -9.75 -18.03
N GLN A 119 16.91 -9.44 -19.23
CA GLN A 119 17.55 -10.43 -20.07
C GLN A 119 19.00 -10.62 -19.61
N LEU A 120 19.32 -11.82 -19.13
CA LEU A 120 20.69 -12.18 -18.79
C LEU A 120 21.43 -12.50 -20.10
N HIS A 121 22.43 -11.70 -20.45
CA HIS A 121 23.33 -12.02 -21.57
C HIS A 121 24.25 -13.16 -21.14
N GLY A 122 24.08 -14.33 -21.74
CA GLY A 122 25.09 -15.40 -21.65
C GLY A 122 26.26 -15.12 -22.61
N PRO A 123 27.48 -15.62 -22.33
CA PRO A 123 28.59 -15.46 -23.27
C PRO A 123 28.23 -16.12 -24.60
N ASN A 124 28.25 -15.31 -25.67
CA ASN A 124 28.29 -15.78 -27.03
C ASN A 124 29.46 -16.78 -27.17
N LYS A 125 29.16 -17.98 -27.70
CA LYS A 125 30.03 -18.97 -28.35
C LYS A 125 31.53 -18.89 -28.00
N LEU A 126 32.03 -19.90 -27.27
CA LEU A 126 33.42 -20.34 -27.37
C LEU A 126 33.68 -20.75 -28.83
N GLN A 127 34.46 -19.96 -29.57
CA GLN A 127 35.21 -20.44 -30.74
C GLN A 127 36.59 -20.90 -30.29
#